data_AF-A0A547Q6S4-F1
#
_entry.id   AF-A0A547Q6S4-F1
#
_cell.length_a   1.000
_cell.length_b   1.000
_cell.length_c   1.000
_cell.angle_alpha   90.00
_cell.angle_beta   90.00
_cell.angle_gamma   90.00
#
_symmetry.space_group_name_H-M   'P 1'
#
loop_
_entity.id
_entity.type
_entity.pdbx_description
1 polymer ?
#
loop_
_entity_poly.entity_id
_entity_poly.type
_entity_poly.pdbx_seq_one_letter_code
_entity_poly.pdbx_strand_id
1 'polypeptide(L)' 'MPNERVCANAPGLPAGRLYEIHDCLCLALDGTERRGGYSQSEREARSYVRAALRQTRKLMEGAPCQ' A
#
# COMPACT_ATOMS: atom_id res chain seq x y z
N MET A 1 -21.67 7.07 12.81
CA MET A 1 -20.49 7.17 11.93
C MET A 1 -20.88 6.56 10.59
N PRO A 2 -21.34 7.34 9.59
CA PRO A 2 -21.62 6.75 8.29
C PRO A 2 -20.28 6.35 7.66
N ASN A 3 -20.12 5.05 7.43
CA ASN A 3 -18.95 4.48 6.78
C ASN A 3 -19.14 4.68 5.27
N GLU A 4 -18.70 5.84 4.79
CA GLU A 4 -18.75 6.18 3.37
C GLU A 4 -17.81 5.25 2.61
N ARG A 5 -18.40 4.21 2.01
CA ARG A 5 -17.69 3.28 1.13
C ARG A 5 -17.36 4.04 -0.15
N VAL A 6 -16.23 4.76 -0.12
CA VAL A 6 -15.61 5.31 -1.32
C VAL A 6 -15.30 4.12 -2.24
N CYS A 7 -16.08 3.99 -3.32
CA CYS A 7 -15.79 3.05 -4.39
C CYS A 7 -14.39 3.35 -4.93
N ALA A 8 -13.49 2.37 -4.85
CA ALA A 8 -12.12 2.50 -5.38
C ALA A 8 -12.06 2.72 -6.92
N ASN A 9 -13.20 2.58 -7.60
CA ASN A 9 -13.39 2.87 -9.02
C ASN A 9 -13.83 4.33 -9.31
N ALA A 10 -14.01 5.18 -8.28
CA ALA A 10 -14.24 6.60 -8.51
C ALA A 10 -12.97 7.25 -9.07
N PRO A 11 -13.07 8.14 -10.07
CA PRO A 11 -11.91 8.80 -10.67
C PRO A 11 -11.21 9.62 -9.58
N GLY A 12 -10.02 9.17 -9.19
CA GLY A 12 -9.20 9.79 -8.16
C GLY A 12 -9.53 9.28 -6.75
N LEU A 13 -8.86 8.20 -6.33
CA LEU A 13 -8.59 8.04 -4.90
C LEU A 13 -7.88 9.35 -4.48
N PRO A 14 -8.39 10.12 -3.49
CA PRO A 14 -7.78 11.40 -3.14
C PRO A 14 -6.31 11.14 -2.81
N ALA A 15 -5.40 11.92 -3.39
CA ALA A 15 -3.96 11.65 -3.34
C ALA A 15 -3.47 11.40 -1.90
N GLY A 16 -4.03 12.12 -0.91
CA GLY A 16 -3.76 11.90 0.51
C GLY A 16 -4.00 10.45 0.99
N ARG A 17 -5.06 9.79 0.52
CA ARG A 17 -5.34 8.38 0.84
C ARG A 17 -4.34 7.42 0.21
N LEU A 18 -3.80 7.74 -0.97
CA LEU A 18 -2.72 6.95 -1.58
C LEU A 18 -1.42 7.05 -0.78
N TYR A 19 -1.08 8.25 -0.28
CA TYR A 19 0.06 8.43 0.62
C TYR A 19 -0.12 7.65 1.92
N GLU A 20 -1.30 7.71 2.55
CA GLU A 20 -1.59 6.90 3.74
C GLU A 20 -1.40 5.40 3.49
N ILE A 21 -1.90 4.88 2.36
CA ILE A 21 -1.72 3.47 1.98
C ILE A 21 -0.25 3.15 1.73
N HIS A 22 0.48 4.02 1.03
CA HIS A 22 1.91 3.85 0.80
C HIS A 22 2.69 3.74 2.12
N ASP A 23 2.43 4.63 3.06
CA ASP A 23 3.13 4.67 4.35
C ASP A 23 2.78 3.44 5.20
N CYS A 24 1.52 3.02 5.22
CA CYS A 24 1.12 1.77 5.88
C CYS A 24 1.86 0.54 5.31
N LEU A 25 2.00 0.47 3.99
CA LEU A 25 2.70 -0.63 3.33
C LEU A 25 4.21 -0.61 3.61
N CYS A 26 4.84 0.57 3.69
CA CYS A 26 6.23 0.70 4.14
C CYS A 26 6.40 0.21 5.58
N LEU A 27 5.55 0.69 6.50
CA LEU A 27 5.57 0.27 7.91
C LEU A 27 5.36 -1.24 8.06
N ALA A 28 4.52 -1.86 7.24
CA ALA A 28 4.34 -3.31 7.24
C ALA A 28 5.61 -4.07 6.81
N LEU A 29 6.38 -3.54 5.86
CA LEU A 29 7.65 -4.14 5.45
C LEU A 29 8.74 -3.98 6.51
N ASP A 30 8.79 -2.82 7.15
CA ASP A 30 9.78 -2.54 8.19
C ASP A 30 9.47 -3.34 9.47
N GLY A 31 8.20 -3.35 9.89
CA GLY A 31 7.75 -4.07 11.08
C GLY A 31 7.84 -5.60 10.96
N THR A 32 7.86 -6.13 9.72
CA THR A 32 8.09 -7.56 9.47
C THR A 32 9.54 -7.89 9.15
N GLU A 33 10.48 -6.94 9.26
CA GLU A 33 11.91 -7.22 9.04
C GLU A 33 12.48 -8.11 10.16
N ARG A 34 13.20 -9.18 9.77
CA ARG A 34 13.74 -10.15 10.72
C ARG A 34 15.17 -10.56 10.34
N ARG A 35 16.10 -10.43 11.30
CA ARG A 35 17.53 -10.78 11.13
C ARG A 35 17.79 -12.26 10.83
N GLY A 36 16.93 -13.15 11.33
CA GLY A 36 17.06 -14.60 11.13
C GLY A 36 16.54 -15.11 9.77
N GLY A 37 16.16 -14.21 8.87
CA GLY A 37 15.47 -14.57 7.64
C GLY A 37 13.97 -14.79 7.83
N TYR A 38 13.33 -15.19 6.75
CA TYR A 38 11.87 -15.31 6.65
C TYR A 38 11.48 -16.75 6.33
N SER A 39 10.46 -17.26 7.03
CA SER A 39 9.72 -18.45 6.64
C SER A 39 9.09 -18.27 5.24
N GLN A 40 8.68 -19.36 4.61
CA GLN A 40 8.10 -19.31 3.27
C GLN A 40 6.85 -18.43 3.22
N SER A 41 5.95 -18.57 4.20
CA SER A 41 4.72 -17.76 4.31
C SER A 41 5.04 -16.28 4.52
N GLU A 42 6.02 -15.95 5.34
CA GLU A 42 6.46 -14.55 5.54
C GLU A 42 7.05 -13.96 4.24
N ARG A 43 7.84 -14.73 3.48
CA ARG A 43 8.36 -14.25 2.18
C ARG A 43 7.25 -13.98 1.19
N GLU A 44 6.27 -14.87 1.12
CA GLU A 44 5.13 -14.75 0.22
C GLU A 44 4.27 -13.54 0.60
N ALA A 45 3.95 -13.38 1.89
CA ALA A 45 3.25 -12.20 2.41
C ALA A 45 4.01 -10.91 2.07
N ARG A 46 5.32 -10.85 2.33
CA ARG A 46 6.16 -9.70 1.97
C ARG A 46 6.21 -9.45 0.46
N SER A 47 6.13 -10.49 -0.37
CA SER A 47 6.06 -10.35 -1.83
C SER A 47 4.78 -9.62 -2.25
N TYR A 48 3.63 -10.00 -1.68
CA TYR A 48 2.36 -9.31 -1.93
C TYR A 48 2.37 -7.86 -1.46
N VAL A 49 2.92 -7.58 -0.28
CA VAL A 49 3.06 -6.21 0.23
C VAL A 49 3.95 -5.36 -0.70
N ARG A 50 5.08 -5.91 -1.18
CA ARG A 50 5.93 -5.22 -2.17
C ARG A 50 5.21 -5.01 -3.50
N ALA A 51 4.37 -5.95 -3.93
CA ALA A 51 3.57 -5.79 -5.15
C ALA A 51 2.52 -4.67 -5.01
N ALA A 52 1.81 -4.64 -3.88
CA ALA A 52 0.88 -3.57 -3.55
C ALA A 52 1.59 -2.20 -3.52
N LEU A 53 2.75 -2.10 -2.86
CA LEU A 53 3.53 -0.86 -2.80
C LEU A 53 3.90 -0.33 -4.20
N ARG A 54 4.34 -1.22 -5.10
CA ARG A 54 4.64 -0.85 -6.50
C ARG A 54 3.40 -0.34 -7.23
N GLN A 55 2.25 -0.95 -7.02
CA GLN A 55 1.01 -0.51 -7.65
C GLN A 55 0.55 0.83 -7.09
N THR A 56 0.63 1.04 -5.78
CA THR A 56 0.30 2.32 -5.13
C THR A 56 1.21 3.44 -5.65
N ARG A 57 2.51 3.20 -5.80
CA ARG A 57 3.44 4.18 -6.40
C ARG A 57 3.04 4.58 -7.82
N LYS A 58 2.67 3.61 -8.67
CA LYS A 58 2.16 3.90 -10.02
C LYS A 58 0.89 4.76 -10.00
N LEU A 59 -0.02 4.49 -9.07
CA LEU A 59 -1.23 5.29 -8.91
C LEU A 59 -0.93 6.71 -8.42
N MET A 60 0.08 6.88 -7.57
CA MET A 60 0.55 8.20 -7.12
C MET A 60 1.23 8.99 -8.25
N GLU A 61 2.07 8.34 -9.06
CA GLU A 61 2.72 8.95 -10.23
C GLU A 61 1.70 9.36 -11.31
N GLY A 62 0.61 8.60 -11.45
CA GLY A 62 -0.48 8.90 -12.38
C GLY A 62 -1.57 9.81 -11.82
N ALA A 63 -1.53 10.15 -10.53
CA ALA A 63 -2.50 11.08 -9.94
C ALA A 63 -2.14 12.50 -10.40
N PRO A 64 -3.02 13.22 -11.11
CA PRO A 64 -2.77 14.62 -11.42
C PRO A 64 -2.59 15.38 -10.11
N CYS A 65 -1.49 16.12 -9.99
CA CYS A 65 -1.31 17.13 -8.95
C CYS A 65 -2.58 18.00 -8.91
N GLN A 66 -3.38 17.87 -7.86
CA GLN A 66 -4.49 18.80 -7.60
C GLN A 66 -3.95 20.11 -7.05
#